data_AF-A0A1G8G273-F1
#
_entry.id   AF-A0A1G8G273-F1
#
_cell.length_a   1.000
_cell.length_b   1.000
_cell.length_c   1.000
_cell.angle_alpha   90.00
_cell.angle_beta   90.00
_cell.angle_gamma   90.00
#
_symmetry.space_group_name_H-M   'P 1'
#
loop_
_entity.id
_entity.type
_entity.pdbx_description
1 polymer ?
#
loop_
_entity_poly.entity_id
_entity_poly.type
_entity_poly.pdbx_seq_one_letter_code
_entity_poly.pdbx_strand_id
1 'polypeptide(L)'
;MWRARRWVAALALVALVGCGDDEADITFHAPETLQGRDLEIATQAALTFFEVCPNLGKWWSSVAEASLYTAEGDEIPLYRERDYGWRAEVRLRITLRDDRDRLTYGVLGTKHVTGYPPTGHTLYYNLGGGARPGVVAVKTVSQAVCGWPVQDSDLHIPLQKLALVDQLAHQ
;
A
#
# COMPACT_ATOMS: atom_id res chain seq x y z
N MET A 1 -16.59 11.55 32.76
CA MET A 1 -15.89 10.72 31.75
C MET A 1 -16.26 11.26 30.36
N TRP A 2 -15.47 12.20 29.84
CA TRP A 2 -15.70 12.81 28.52
C TRP A 2 -14.97 11.97 27.46
N ARG A 3 -15.72 11.34 26.55
CA ARG A 3 -15.17 10.76 25.32
C ARG A 3 -14.92 11.91 24.35
N ALA A 4 -13.69 12.42 24.33
CA ALA A 4 -13.25 13.29 23.26
C ALA A 4 -13.23 12.48 21.96
N ARG A 5 -14.17 12.74 21.05
CA ARG A 5 -14.05 12.38 19.63
C ARG A 5 -12.85 13.16 19.10
N ARG A 6 -11.69 12.49 19.01
CA ARG A 6 -10.49 13.05 18.38
C ARG A 6 -10.71 13.06 16.87
N TRP A 7 -10.52 14.22 16.28
CA TRP A 7 -10.71 14.45 14.85
C TRP A 7 -9.44 14.00 14.12
N VAL A 8 -9.59 13.04 13.22
CA VAL A 8 -8.53 12.52 12.34
C VAL A 8 -8.11 13.62 11.39
N ALA A 9 -6.80 13.91 11.29
CA ALA A 9 -6.27 14.73 10.22
C ALA A 9 -6.35 13.95 8.90
N ALA A 10 -7.38 14.21 8.10
CA ALA A 10 -7.48 13.68 6.75
C ALA A 10 -6.52 14.46 5.84
N LEU A 11 -5.46 13.81 5.34
CA LEU A 11 -4.74 14.33 4.19
C LEU A 11 -5.52 13.91 2.94
N ALA A 12 -6.21 14.88 2.34
CA ALA A 12 -6.80 14.72 1.01
C ALA A 12 -5.68 14.83 -0.03
N LEU A 13 -5.23 13.69 -0.55
CA LEU A 13 -4.30 13.64 -1.67
C LEU A 13 -5.12 13.56 -2.95
N VAL A 14 -5.45 14.71 -3.53
CA VAL A 14 -6.25 14.79 -4.77
C VAL A 14 -5.37 14.38 -5.95
N ALA A 15 -5.45 13.10 -6.33
CA ALA A 15 -4.85 12.60 -7.56
C ALA A 15 -5.76 12.96 -8.75
N LEU A 16 -5.46 14.08 -9.40
CA LEU A 16 -6.13 14.49 -10.66
C LEU A 16 -5.75 13.54 -11.80
N VAL A 17 -6.50 12.44 -11.96
CA VAL A 17 -6.35 11.53 -13.10
C VAL A 17 -7.67 11.43 -13.86
N GLY A 18 -7.80 12.24 -14.91
CA GLY A 18 -8.64 11.97 -16.08
C GLY A 18 -10.13 12.32 -15.97
N CYS A 19 -10.61 13.10 -16.94
CA CYS A 19 -12.02 13.48 -17.10
C CYS A 19 -12.97 12.26 -17.14
N GLY A 20 -13.72 12.09 -16.08
CA GLY A 20 -14.94 11.28 -15.96
C GLY A 20 -15.56 11.61 -14.61
N ASP A 21 -16.86 11.89 -14.57
CA ASP A 21 -17.61 12.49 -13.44
C ASP A 21 -17.60 11.72 -12.10
N ASP A 22 -16.76 10.69 -11.96
CA ASP A 22 -16.55 9.95 -10.70
C ASP A 22 -15.16 10.28 -10.14
N GLU A 23 -15.00 11.49 -9.59
CA GLU A 23 -13.83 11.84 -8.78
C GLU A 23 -13.84 10.97 -7.51
N ALA A 24 -13.12 9.86 -7.54
CA ALA A 24 -12.92 9.02 -6.36
C ALA A 24 -11.93 9.73 -5.42
N ASP A 25 -12.46 10.42 -4.42
CA ASP A 25 -11.66 10.97 -3.32
C ASP A 25 -11.12 9.81 -2.47
N ILE A 26 -9.80 9.64 -2.48
CA ILE A 26 -9.13 8.66 -1.63
C ILE A 26 -8.56 9.40 -0.43
N THR A 27 -9.28 9.26 0.68
CA THR A 27 -8.78 9.70 1.96
C THR A 27 -7.70 8.74 2.43
N PHE A 28 -6.47 9.24 2.56
CA PHE A 28 -5.40 8.51 3.23
C PHE A 28 -5.49 8.77 4.73
N HIS A 29 -5.68 7.69 5.49
CA HIS A 29 -5.59 7.75 6.94
C HIS A 29 -4.14 7.50 7.38
N ALA A 30 -3.51 8.53 7.92
CA ALA A 30 -2.25 8.44 8.63
C ALA A 30 -2.50 8.58 10.15
N PRO A 31 -1.79 7.85 11.01
CA PRO A 31 -1.91 8.04 12.45
C PRO A 31 -1.42 9.45 12.83
N GLU A 32 -2.00 10.06 13.87
CA GLU A 32 -1.60 11.39 14.37
C GLU A 32 -0.12 11.43 14.77
N THR A 33 0.51 10.28 15.05
CA THR A 33 1.94 10.17 15.37
C THR A 33 2.83 10.41 14.14
N LEU A 34 2.31 10.25 12.93
CA LEU A 34 3.05 10.45 11.70
C LEU A 34 2.96 11.92 11.27
N GLN A 35 4.01 12.70 11.56
CA GLN A 35 4.03 14.15 11.32
C GLN A 35 5.36 14.60 10.70
N GLY A 36 5.38 15.83 10.19
CA GLY A 36 6.59 16.48 9.70
C GLY A 36 7.32 15.65 8.64
N ARG A 37 8.60 15.36 8.88
CA ARG A 37 9.46 14.64 7.95
C ARG A 37 9.01 13.19 7.70
N ASP A 38 8.49 12.50 8.72
CA ASP A 38 8.11 11.09 8.57
C ASP A 38 6.86 10.95 7.70
N LEU A 39 5.93 11.90 7.84
CA LEU A 39 4.78 11.99 6.96
C LEU A 39 5.20 12.28 5.51
N GLU A 40 6.18 13.16 5.30
CA GLU A 40 6.73 13.44 3.97
C GLU A 40 7.35 12.19 3.34
N ILE A 41 8.20 11.48 4.09
CA ILE A 41 8.82 10.21 3.67
C ILE A 41 7.76 9.16 3.34
N ALA A 42 6.78 8.95 4.23
CA ALA A 42 5.72 7.97 4.02
C ALA A 42 4.86 8.31 2.79
N THR A 43 4.58 9.59 2.57
CA THR A 43 3.84 10.07 1.39
C THR A 43 4.64 9.85 0.12
N GLN A 44 5.93 10.19 0.10
CA GLN A 44 6.81 9.94 -1.06
C GLN A 44 6.95 8.44 -1.37
N ALA A 45 7.03 7.59 -0.33
CA ALA A 45 7.05 6.14 -0.50
C ALA A 45 5.74 5.63 -1.13
N ALA A 46 4.58 6.11 -0.66
CA ALA A 46 3.28 5.75 -1.22
C ALA A 46 3.13 6.21 -2.69
N LEU A 47 3.55 7.43 -3.01
CA LEU A 47 3.59 7.94 -4.38
C LEU A 47 4.47 7.07 -5.28
N THR A 48 5.66 6.71 -4.79
CA THR A 48 6.59 5.82 -5.50
C THR A 48 5.99 4.43 -5.73
N PHE A 49 5.19 3.92 -4.79
CA PHE A 49 4.46 2.67 -4.98
C PHE A 49 3.44 2.75 -6.12
N PHE A 50 2.70 3.85 -6.26
CA PHE A 50 1.71 4.01 -7.33
C PHE A 50 2.36 3.99 -8.72
N GLU A 51 3.62 4.40 -8.86
CA GLU A 51 4.36 4.29 -10.13
C GLU A 51 4.64 2.84 -10.55
N VAL A 52 4.80 1.92 -9.59
CA VAL A 52 5.18 0.51 -9.86
C VAL A 52 4.01 -0.48 -9.81
N CYS A 53 2.85 -0.04 -9.33
CA CYS A 53 1.61 -0.82 -9.32
C CYS A 53 0.59 -0.21 -10.30
N PRO A 54 0.87 -0.23 -11.62
CA PRO A 54 0.06 0.49 -12.61
C PRO A 54 -1.38 -0.03 -12.73
N ASN A 55 -1.61 -1.29 -12.37
CA ASN A 55 -2.95 -1.88 -12.43
C ASN A 55 -3.85 -1.41 -11.28
N LEU A 56 -3.33 -0.78 -10.22
CA LEU A 56 -4.17 -0.31 -9.12
C LEU A 56 -5.17 0.77 -9.55
N GLY A 57 -4.82 1.61 -10.54
CA GLY A 57 -5.74 2.61 -11.08
C GLY A 57 -7.04 2.02 -11.64
N LYS A 58 -7.01 0.76 -12.13
CA LYS A 58 -8.22 0.05 -12.59
C LYS A 58 -9.20 -0.28 -11.45
N TRP A 59 -8.70 -0.29 -10.22
CA TRP A 59 -9.44 -0.61 -9.01
C TRP A 59 -9.78 0.62 -8.17
N TRP A 60 -9.44 1.83 -8.64
CA TRP A 60 -9.57 3.06 -7.86
C TRP A 60 -11.00 3.33 -7.40
N SER A 61 -11.98 3.13 -8.30
CA SER A 61 -13.41 3.25 -7.98
C SER A 61 -13.93 2.18 -7.01
N SER A 62 -13.14 1.11 -6.79
CA SER A 62 -13.43 0.06 -5.81
C SER A 62 -12.70 0.30 -4.49
N VAL A 63 -11.86 1.32 -4.33
CA VAL A 63 -11.22 1.59 -3.05
C VAL A 63 -12.25 2.15 -2.06
N ALA A 64 -12.33 1.51 -0.90
CA ALA A 64 -13.12 1.97 0.24
C ALA A 64 -12.30 2.88 1.15
N GLU A 65 -11.04 2.50 1.37
CA GLU A 65 -10.15 3.14 2.33
C GLU A 65 -8.69 2.88 1.93
N ALA A 66 -7.82 3.87 2.12
CA ALA A 66 -6.38 3.68 2.09
C ALA A 66 -5.76 4.22 3.39
N SER A 67 -4.80 3.51 3.94
CA SER A 67 -4.13 3.88 5.19
C SER A 67 -2.63 3.68 5.09
N LEU A 68 -1.89 4.57 5.73
CA LEU A 68 -0.43 4.53 5.82
C LEU A 68 -0.02 4.42 7.28
N TYR A 69 0.92 3.52 7.56
CA TYR A 69 1.54 3.35 8.88
C TYR A 69 3.05 3.25 8.70
N THR A 70 3.81 3.54 9.74
CA THR A 70 5.25 3.22 9.82
C THR A 70 5.45 2.10 10.83
N ALA A 71 6.51 1.31 10.63
CA ALA A 71 6.94 0.27 11.56
C ALA A 71 8.47 0.20 11.60
N GLU A 72 9.03 -0.05 12.77
CA GLU A 72 10.48 -0.02 13.04
C GLU A 72 10.87 -1.14 14.02
N GLY A 73 12.16 -1.51 14.00
CA GLY A 73 12.73 -2.48 14.93
C GLY A 73 11.96 -3.80 14.95
N ASP A 74 11.56 -4.24 16.15
CA ASP A 74 10.88 -5.53 16.39
C ASP A 74 9.51 -5.66 15.71
N GLU A 75 8.94 -4.56 15.20
CA GLU A 75 7.69 -4.61 14.43
C GLU A 75 7.89 -5.13 13.00
N ILE A 76 9.12 -5.12 12.50
CA ILE A 76 9.48 -5.59 11.16
C ILE A 76 9.72 -7.10 11.20
N PRO A 77 9.10 -7.90 10.31
CA PRO A 77 9.39 -9.32 10.24
C PRO A 77 10.89 -9.59 10.01
N LEU A 78 11.48 -10.47 10.83
CA LEU A 78 12.93 -10.78 10.83
C LEU A 78 13.51 -11.09 9.44
N TYR A 79 12.72 -11.69 8.54
CA TYR A 79 13.19 -12.00 7.20
C TYR A 79 13.44 -10.73 6.36
N ARG A 80 12.70 -9.63 6.56
CA ARG A 80 12.91 -8.37 5.82
C ARG A 80 14.16 -7.65 6.31
N GLU A 81 14.38 -7.66 7.62
CA GLU A 81 15.63 -7.16 8.20
C GLU A 81 16.83 -7.97 7.68
N ARG A 82 16.78 -9.29 7.78
CA ARG A 82 17.89 -10.18 7.38
C ARG A 82 18.13 -10.20 5.87
N ASP A 83 17.08 -10.34 5.06
CA ASP A 83 17.21 -10.64 3.64
C ASP A 83 17.25 -9.37 2.77
N TYR A 84 16.70 -8.26 3.29
CA TYR A 84 16.62 -6.97 2.58
C TYR A 84 17.30 -5.81 3.31
N GLY A 85 17.70 -5.98 4.58
CA GLY A 85 18.36 -4.94 5.37
C GLY A 85 17.41 -3.84 5.86
N TRP A 86 16.12 -4.12 5.95
CA TRP A 86 15.10 -3.13 6.32
C TRP A 86 15.10 -2.88 7.83
N ARG A 87 15.31 -1.63 8.24
CA ARG A 87 15.24 -1.20 9.65
C ARG A 87 13.98 -0.37 9.98
N ALA A 88 13.34 0.15 8.93
CA ALA A 88 12.05 0.82 8.95
C ALA A 88 11.24 0.43 7.70
N GLU A 89 9.92 0.42 7.80
CA GLU A 89 9.01 0.26 6.66
C GLU A 89 7.78 1.17 6.77
N VAL A 90 7.24 1.55 5.61
CA VAL A 90 5.93 2.17 5.47
C VAL A 90 4.94 1.08 5.04
N ARG A 91 3.88 0.88 5.82
CA ARG A 91 2.81 -0.08 5.50
C ARG A 91 1.66 0.64 4.82
N LEU A 92 1.44 0.32 3.55
CA LEU A 92 0.30 0.76 2.78
C LEU A 92 -0.78 -0.32 2.81
N ARG A 93 -1.93 0.05 3.39
CA ARG A 93 -3.13 -0.77 3.45
C ARG A 93 -4.18 -0.18 2.53
N ILE A 94 -4.73 -0.97 1.61
CA ILE A 94 -5.81 -0.53 0.71
C ILE A 94 -6.98 -1.49 0.86
N THR A 95 -8.09 -1.02 1.40
CA THR A 95 -9.31 -1.82 1.52
C THR A 95 -10.17 -1.59 0.29
N LEU A 96 -10.49 -2.66 -0.44
CA LEU A 96 -11.43 -2.63 -1.56
C LEU A 96 -12.85 -2.87 -1.04
N ARG A 97 -13.83 -2.11 -1.56
CA ARG A 97 -15.26 -2.28 -1.29
C ARG A 97 -15.68 -3.69 -1.65
N ASP A 98 -16.57 -4.28 -0.84
CA ASP A 98 -17.28 -5.51 -1.20
C ASP A 98 -18.37 -5.16 -2.21
N ASP A 99 -18.00 -5.11 -3.50
CA ASP A 99 -18.93 -4.93 -4.60
C ASP A 99 -19.05 -6.26 -5.36
N ARG A 100 -19.98 -7.10 -4.88
CA ARG A 100 -20.25 -8.43 -5.43
C ARG A 100 -20.89 -8.38 -6.82
N ASP A 101 -21.37 -7.22 -7.25
CA ASP A 101 -22.05 -7.06 -8.53
C ASP A 101 -21.05 -6.67 -9.65
N ARG A 102 -19.84 -6.23 -9.30
CA ARG A 102 -18.72 -5.92 -10.23
C ARG A 102 -17.78 -7.10 -10.51
N LEU A 103 -18.29 -8.34 -10.49
CA LEU A 103 -17.53 -9.59 -10.66
C LEU A 103 -16.97 -9.87 -12.07
N THR A 104 -16.78 -8.86 -12.91
CA THR A 104 -16.14 -9.02 -14.21
C THR A 104 -14.66 -8.65 -14.14
N TYR A 105 -13.80 -9.59 -13.75
CA TYR A 105 -12.38 -9.48 -14.07
C TYR A 105 -11.84 -10.67 -14.85
N GLY A 106 -11.29 -10.30 -16.02
CA GLY A 106 -10.60 -11.16 -16.94
C GLY A 106 -9.19 -11.51 -16.49
N VAL A 107 -8.75 -12.64 -17.02
CA VAL A 107 -7.43 -13.27 -16.94
C VAL A 107 -6.28 -12.27 -16.76
N LEU A 108 -5.77 -12.16 -15.52
CA LEU A 108 -4.41 -11.66 -15.27
C LEU A 108 -3.44 -12.83 -15.44
N GLY A 109 -2.44 -12.65 -16.29
CA GLY A 109 -1.69 -13.73 -16.96
C GLY A 109 -1.02 -14.81 -16.09
N THR A 110 -0.89 -15.98 -16.74
CA THR A 110 -0.08 -17.20 -16.48
C THR A 110 -0.32 -18.03 -15.22
N LYS A 111 -0.97 -17.53 -14.17
CA LYS A 111 -1.50 -18.38 -13.09
C LYS A 111 -2.92 -17.94 -12.81
N HIS A 112 -3.89 -18.78 -13.19
CA HIS A 112 -5.30 -18.55 -12.95
C HIS A 112 -5.53 -18.35 -11.44
N VAL A 113 -5.67 -17.10 -10.99
CA VAL A 113 -6.49 -16.83 -9.79
C VAL A 113 -7.94 -16.76 -10.28
N THR A 114 -8.44 -17.85 -10.85
CA THR A 114 -9.83 -17.93 -11.28
C THR A 114 -10.71 -18.07 -10.05
N GLY A 115 -11.61 -17.11 -9.85
CA GLY A 115 -12.69 -17.19 -8.87
C GLY A 115 -12.45 -16.48 -7.54
N TYR A 116 -11.37 -15.71 -7.38
CA TYR A 116 -11.15 -14.91 -6.17
C TYR A 116 -11.21 -13.42 -6.51
N PRO A 117 -12.38 -12.77 -6.37
CA PRO A 117 -12.48 -11.35 -6.65
C PRO A 117 -11.62 -10.58 -5.63
N PRO A 118 -10.85 -9.56 -6.04
CA PRO A 118 -10.13 -8.74 -5.08
C PRO A 118 -11.05 -7.78 -4.32
N THR A 119 -12.32 -7.60 -4.75
CA THR A 119 -13.32 -6.85 -3.99
C THR A 119 -13.54 -7.47 -2.61
N GLY A 120 -13.79 -6.62 -1.60
CA GLY A 120 -13.90 -7.04 -0.21
C GLY A 120 -12.57 -7.42 0.48
N HIS A 121 -11.45 -7.43 -0.23
CA HIS A 121 -10.14 -7.67 0.36
C HIS A 121 -9.44 -6.39 0.80
N THR A 122 -8.67 -6.52 1.87
CA THR A 122 -7.60 -5.58 2.17
C THR A 122 -6.31 -6.05 1.50
N LEU A 123 -5.72 -5.17 0.69
CA LEU A 123 -4.40 -5.29 0.10
C LEU A 123 -3.35 -4.75 1.08
N TYR A 124 -2.21 -5.42 1.16
CA TYR A 124 -1.13 -5.08 2.07
C TYR A 124 0.19 -4.96 1.32
N TYR A 125 0.82 -3.80 1.40
CA TYR A 125 2.14 -3.53 0.81
C TYR A 125 3.05 -2.93 1.88
N ASN A 126 4.26 -3.48 2.04
CA ASN A 126 5.27 -2.91 2.91
C ASN A 126 6.37 -2.31 2.05
N LEU A 127 6.67 -1.04 2.25
CA LEU A 127 7.60 -0.24 1.48
C LEU A 127 8.81 0.00 2.37
N GLY A 128 9.95 -0.60 2.05
CA GLY A 128 11.12 -0.56 2.92
C GLY A 128 12.36 0.00 2.23
N GLY A 129 13.20 0.63 3.04
CA GLY A 129 14.54 1.08 2.68
C GLY A 129 15.61 0.06 3.11
N GLY A 130 16.89 0.42 3.01
CA GLY A 130 18.00 -0.42 3.46
C GLY A 130 18.86 -0.95 2.32
N ALA A 131 19.49 -2.11 2.51
CA ALA A 131 20.45 -2.66 1.54
C ALA A 131 19.78 -3.07 0.22
N ARG A 132 18.53 -3.54 0.28
CA ARG A 132 17.70 -3.89 -0.89
C ARG A 132 16.34 -3.22 -0.76
N PRO A 133 16.22 -1.93 -1.12
CA PRO A 133 14.97 -1.19 -1.06
C PRO A 133 13.92 -1.78 -2.01
N GLY A 134 12.66 -1.74 -1.61
CA GLY A 134 11.60 -2.31 -2.41
C GLY A 134 10.23 -2.34 -1.76
N VAL A 135 9.31 -2.99 -2.46
CA VAL A 135 7.94 -3.25 -2.04
C VAL A 135 7.79 -4.73 -1.75
N VAL A 136 7.22 -5.08 -0.60
CA VAL A 136 6.75 -6.44 -0.32
C VAL A 136 5.22 -6.47 -0.43
N ALA A 137 4.71 -7.18 -1.43
CA ALA A 137 3.29 -7.49 -1.55
C ALA A 137 2.93 -8.69 -0.67
N VAL A 138 2.11 -8.44 0.35
CA VAL A 138 1.65 -9.47 1.28
C VAL A 138 0.30 -9.99 0.80
N LYS A 139 0.24 -11.31 0.57
CA LYS A 139 -0.87 -12.06 -0.06
C LYS A 139 -0.88 -12.04 -1.60
N THR A 140 -1.39 -13.14 -2.14
CA THR A 140 -1.61 -13.35 -3.58
C THR A 140 -2.52 -12.29 -4.21
N VAL A 141 -3.54 -11.81 -3.49
CA VAL A 141 -4.46 -10.76 -3.98
C VAL A 141 -3.76 -9.42 -4.20
N SER A 142 -2.82 -9.04 -3.32
CA SER A 142 -2.01 -7.82 -3.48
C SER A 142 -1.08 -7.92 -4.68
N GLN A 143 -0.50 -9.10 -4.91
CA GLN A 143 0.31 -9.36 -6.10
C GLN A 143 -0.53 -9.27 -7.37
N ALA A 144 -1.70 -9.92 -7.37
CA ALA A 144 -2.62 -9.95 -8.50
C ALA A 144 -3.15 -8.55 -8.87
N VAL A 145 -3.56 -7.73 -7.89
CA VAL A 145 -4.07 -6.37 -8.15
C VAL A 145 -3.06 -5.50 -8.90
N CYS A 146 -1.77 -5.60 -8.56
CA CYS A 146 -0.71 -4.90 -9.29
C CYS A 146 -0.32 -5.56 -10.62
N GLY A 147 -0.80 -6.79 -10.90
CA GLY A 147 -0.39 -7.60 -12.05
C GLY A 147 1.02 -8.18 -11.93
N TRP A 148 1.49 -8.39 -10.70
CA TRP A 148 2.76 -9.04 -10.41
C TRP A 148 2.62 -10.57 -10.41
N PRO A 149 3.74 -11.32 -10.54
CA PRO A 149 3.72 -12.77 -10.40
C PRO A 149 3.04 -13.21 -9.11
N VAL A 150 2.10 -14.14 -9.19
CA VAL A 150 1.35 -14.63 -8.02
C VAL A 150 1.99 -15.90 -7.46
N GLN A 151 2.38 -15.85 -6.19
CA GLN A 151 2.98 -16.97 -5.45
C GLN A 151 2.43 -17.07 -4.03
N ASP A 152 2.56 -18.24 -3.41
CA ASP A 152 2.00 -18.55 -2.09
C ASP A 152 2.80 -17.94 -0.91
N SER A 153 3.70 -17.00 -1.22
CA SER A 153 4.52 -16.26 -0.25
C SER A 153 4.49 -14.77 -0.57
N ASP A 154 5.05 -13.97 0.33
CA ASP A 154 5.35 -12.57 0.07
C ASP A 154 6.24 -12.43 -1.18
N LEU A 155 5.95 -11.41 -1.98
CA LEU A 155 6.71 -11.08 -3.19
C LEU A 155 7.42 -9.75 -3.00
N HIS A 156 8.74 -9.76 -3.16
CA HIS A 156 9.56 -8.54 -3.12
C HIS A 156 9.79 -7.99 -4.53
N ILE A 157 9.42 -6.73 -4.74
CA ILE A 157 9.65 -5.94 -5.95
C ILE A 157 10.73 -4.90 -5.64
N PRO A 158 11.97 -5.05 -6.16
CA PRO A 158 13.03 -4.07 -5.93
C PRO A 158 12.67 -2.69 -6.45
N LEU A 159 12.89 -1.65 -5.64
CA LEU A 159 12.57 -0.28 -6.00
C LEU A 159 13.49 0.71 -5.31
N GLN A 160 14.54 1.12 -6.02
CA GLN A 160 15.63 1.88 -5.39
C GLN A 160 15.22 3.26 -4.88
N LYS A 161 14.17 3.86 -5.44
CA LYS A 161 13.58 5.11 -4.94
C LYS A 161 13.12 5.00 -3.47
N LEU A 162 12.81 3.80 -2.97
CA LEU A 162 12.42 3.58 -1.58
C LEU A 162 13.60 3.56 -0.59
N ALA A 163 14.84 3.78 -1.05
CA ALA A 163 15.98 3.95 -0.15
C ALA A 163 15.77 5.08 0.88
N LEU A 164 14.95 6.09 0.55
CA LEU A 164 14.59 7.17 1.48
C LEU A 164 13.91 6.69 2.76
N VAL A 165 13.21 5.54 2.72
CA VAL A 165 12.48 4.99 3.89
C VAL A 165 13.44 4.60 5.02
N ASP A 166 14.70 4.29 4.70
CA ASP A 166 15.73 3.97 5.70
C ASP A 166 16.00 5.16 6.65
N GLN A 167 15.65 6.37 6.24
CA GLN A 167 15.78 7.57 7.07
C GLN A 167 14.82 7.61 8.26
N LEU A 168 13.77 6.77 8.26
CA LEU A 168 12.87 6.62 9.40
C LEU A 168 13.57 5.91 10.58
N ALA A 169 14.49 4.97 10.32
CA ALA A 169 15.14 4.11 11.31
C ALA A 169 16.21 4.80 12.21
N HIS A 170 16.28 6.13 12.19
CA HIS A 170 17.33 6.93 12.83
C HIS A 170 16.78 7.87 13.90
N GLN A 171 15.58 7.62 14.41
CA GLN A 171 14.97 8.32 15.54
C GLN A 171 15.04 7.48 16.82
#